data_AF-A0A939VDG5-F1
#
_entry.id   AF-A0A939VDG5-F1
#
_cell.length_a   1.000
_cell.length_b   1.000
_cell.length_c   1.000
_cell.angle_alpha   90.00
_cell.angle_beta   90.00
_cell.angle_gamma   90.00
#
_symmetry.space_group_name_H-M   'P 1'
#
loop_
_entity.id
_entity.type
_entity.pdbx_description
1 polymer ?
#
loop_
_entity_poly.entity_id
_entity_poly.type
_entity_poly.pdbx_seq_one_letter_code
_entity_poly.pdbx_strand_id
1 'polypeptide(L)'
;MKIQDIQHLYSMLPQSRALKKTLEDVSVRNVFLKGLLGSAASLFFAGMAKNTKHHIVFILNDNEEAGYFYHDLTQVMGTDHVLFYPSSFKRAVKYGQRDAANDILRTEVLTRLSAIAEDPQAHPVYVVTYPDALSQL
;
A
#
# COMPACT_ATOMS: atom_id res chain seq x y z
N MET A 1 24.01 -4.05 8.24
CA MET A 1 22.72 -4.55 7.73
C MET A 1 22.11 -3.45 6.89
N LYS A 2 21.89 -3.68 5.60
CA LYS A 2 21.17 -2.76 4.71
C LYS A 2 19.67 -2.98 4.85
N ILE A 3 18.86 -1.98 4.55
CA ILE A 3 17.39 -2.09 4.62
C ILE A 3 16.82 -3.21 3.73
N GLN A 4 17.54 -3.54 2.65
CA GLN A 4 17.23 -4.65 1.74
C GLN A 4 17.37 -6.03 2.40
N ASP A 5 18.26 -6.16 3.39
CA ASP A 5 18.43 -7.41 4.15
C ASP A 5 17.18 -7.70 4.99
N ILE A 6 16.51 -6.65 5.50
CA ILE A 6 15.27 -6.75 6.26
C ILE A 6 14.15 -7.33 5.37
N GLN A 7 14.04 -6.87 4.13
CA GLN A 7 13.06 -7.40 3.19
C GLN A 7 13.21 -8.91 3.01
N HIS A 8 14.46 -9.39 2.90
CA HIS A 8 14.74 -10.81 2.77
C HIS A 8 14.35 -11.59 4.03
N LEU A 9 14.69 -11.08 5.22
CA LEU A 9 14.31 -11.71 6.50
C LEU A 9 12.79 -11.87 6.64
N TYR A 10 12.02 -10.82 6.34
CA TYR A 10 10.56 -10.89 6.38
C TYR A 10 9.99 -11.84 5.31
N SER A 11 10.62 -11.96 4.14
CA SER A 11 10.19 -12.89 3.10
C SER A 11 10.30 -14.37 3.51
N MET A 12 11.22 -14.67 4.43
CA MET A 12 11.49 -16.04 4.92
C MET A 12 10.60 -16.44 6.10
N LEU A 13 9.81 -15.52 6.66
CA LEU A 13 8.93 -15.80 7.78
C LEU A 13 7.85 -16.82 7.40
N PRO A 14 7.57 -17.83 8.26
CA PRO A 14 6.47 -18.77 8.05
C PRO A 14 5.12 -18.07 7.85
N GLN A 15 4.92 -16.94 8.53
CA GLN A 15 3.72 -16.10 8.45
C GLN A 15 3.51 -15.53 7.05
N SER A 16 4.58 -15.14 6.35
CA SER A 16 4.52 -14.63 4.97
C SER A 16 4.03 -15.72 4.01
N ARG A 17 4.52 -16.96 4.20
CA ARG A 17 4.06 -18.12 3.41
C ARG A 17 2.61 -18.49 3.74
N ALA A 18 2.23 -18.45 5.01
CA ALA A 18 0.87 -18.73 5.45
C ALA A 18 -0.12 -17.72 4.87
N LEU A 19 0.20 -16.42 4.92
CA LEU A 19 -0.63 -15.38 4.32
C LEU A 19 -0.73 -15.57 2.80
N LYS A 20 0.40 -15.79 2.10
CA LYS A 20 0.38 -16.05 0.65
C LYS A 20 -0.58 -17.18 0.29
N LYS A 21 -0.48 -18.33 0.96
CA LYS A 21 -1.39 -19.47 0.72
C LYS A 21 -2.85 -19.11 1.00
N THR A 22 -3.09 -18.29 2.01
CA THR A 22 -4.44 -17.83 2.38
C THR A 22 -5.01 -16.87 1.33
N LEU A 23 -4.19 -16.00 0.75
CA LEU A 23 -4.60 -15.08 -0.32
C LEU A 23 -4.92 -15.81 -1.64
N GLU A 24 -4.28 -16.95 -1.89
CA GLU A 24 -4.55 -17.81 -3.06
C GLU A 24 -5.83 -18.65 -2.90
N ASP A 25 -6.37 -18.76 -1.68
CA ASP A 25 -7.62 -19.48 -1.40
C ASP A 25 -8.84 -18.56 -1.58
N VAL A 26 -9.54 -18.73 -2.71
CA VAL A 26 -10.73 -17.95 -3.08
C VAL A 26 -11.92 -18.08 -2.11
N SER A 27 -11.92 -19.11 -1.24
CA SER A 27 -12.95 -19.28 -0.22
C SER A 27 -12.74 -18.34 0.98
N VAL A 28 -11.51 -17.88 1.20
CA VAL A 28 -11.16 -16.99 2.30
C VAL A 28 -11.40 -15.55 1.87
N ARG A 29 -12.33 -14.86 2.54
CA ARG A 29 -12.66 -13.46 2.27
C ARG A 29 -12.02 -12.47 3.25
N ASN A 30 -11.78 -12.92 4.48
CA ASN A 30 -11.30 -12.08 5.57
C ASN A 30 -10.14 -12.77 6.28
N VAL A 31 -9.04 -12.03 6.46
CA VAL A 31 -7.85 -12.48 7.19
C VAL A 31 -7.53 -11.44 8.25
N PHE A 32 -7.36 -11.89 9.50
CA PHE A 32 -6.95 -11.04 10.60
C PHE A 32 -5.48 -11.30 10.94
N LEU A 33 -4.64 -10.26 10.82
CA LEU A 33 -3.23 -10.31 11.18
C LEU A 33 -3.06 -9.65 12.55
N LYS A 34 -2.53 -10.41 13.53
CA LYS A 34 -2.28 -9.92 14.89
C LYS A 34 -0.77 -9.81 15.15
N GLY A 35 -0.37 -8.79 15.92
CA GLY A 35 1.01 -8.62 16.38
C GLY A 35 1.90 -7.81 15.42
N LEU A 36 1.32 -7.16 14.41
CA LEU A 36 2.02 -6.19 13.58
C LEU A 36 2.05 -4.85 14.31
N LEU A 37 3.17 -4.52 14.94
CA LEU A 37 3.36 -3.28 15.71
C LEU A 37 4.33 -2.34 14.98
N GLY A 38 3.99 -1.05 14.91
CA GLY A 38 4.79 -0.05 14.18
C GLY A 38 5.03 -0.46 12.73
N SER A 39 6.28 -0.31 12.27
CA SER A 39 6.70 -0.68 10.90
C SER A 39 6.64 -2.18 10.58
N ALA A 40 6.28 -3.05 11.53
CA ALA A 40 6.21 -4.48 11.25
C ALA A 40 5.22 -4.81 10.11
N ALA A 41 4.11 -4.06 9.99
CA ALA A 41 3.14 -4.26 8.92
C ALA A 41 3.73 -3.90 7.55
N SER A 42 4.28 -2.69 7.39
CA SER A 42 4.90 -2.23 6.13
C SER A 42 6.06 -3.12 5.72
N LEU A 43 6.95 -3.48 6.66
CA LEU A 43 8.08 -4.38 6.40
C LEU A 43 7.63 -5.80 6.02
N PHE A 44 6.57 -6.32 6.65
CA PHE A 44 6.02 -7.64 6.34
C PHE A 44 5.45 -7.70 4.92
N PHE A 45 4.64 -6.71 4.53
CA PHE A 45 4.12 -6.64 3.16
C PHE A 45 5.21 -6.37 2.13
N ALA A 46 6.22 -5.54 2.45
CA ALA A 46 7.39 -5.34 1.59
C ALA A 46 8.20 -6.63 1.40
N GLY A 47 8.36 -7.44 2.46
CA GLY A 47 9.01 -8.76 2.38
C GLY A 47 8.23 -9.75 1.50
N MET A 48 6.90 -9.68 1.53
CA MET A 48 6.04 -10.52 0.69
C MET A 48 6.00 -10.06 -0.77
N ALA A 49 6.34 -8.79 -1.05
CA ALA A 49 6.11 -8.17 -2.36
C ALA A 49 6.76 -8.90 -3.55
N LYS A 50 7.92 -9.53 -3.34
CA LYS A 50 8.62 -10.32 -4.37
C LYS A 50 7.94 -11.64 -4.71
N ASN A 51 7.07 -12.12 -3.82
CA ASN A 51 6.49 -13.46 -3.87
C ASN A 51 4.97 -13.46 -4.10
N THR A 52 4.36 -12.28 -4.25
CA THR A 52 2.92 -12.09 -4.49
C THR A 52 2.71 -11.36 -5.80
N LYS A 53 1.64 -11.72 -6.53
CA LYS A 53 1.19 -11.02 -7.74
C LYS A 53 -0.02 -10.12 -7.47
N HIS A 54 -0.40 -9.95 -6.21
CA HIS A 54 -1.59 -9.19 -5.84
C HIS A 54 -1.28 -7.69 -5.78
N HIS A 55 -2.13 -6.87 -6.40
CA HIS A 55 -2.22 -5.45 -6.11
C HIS A 55 -2.88 -5.28 -4.73
N ILE A 56 -2.34 -4.43 -3.86
CA ILE A 56 -2.81 -4.27 -2.49
C ILE A 56 -3.10 -2.80 -2.22
N VAL A 57 -4.27 -2.53 -1.62
CA VAL A 57 -4.64 -1.21 -1.11
C VAL A 57 -4.58 -1.27 0.42
N PHE A 58 -3.74 -0.43 1.01
CA PHE A 58 -3.63 -0.21 2.44
C PHE A 58 -4.44 1.02 2.82
N ILE A 59 -5.41 0.84 3.70
CA ILE A 59 -6.25 1.91 4.24
C ILE A 59 -5.88 2.06 5.71
N LEU A 60 -5.20 3.15 6.05
CA LEU A 60 -4.75 3.48 7.40
C LEU A 60 -5.74 4.45 8.06
N ASN A 61 -5.61 4.68 9.37
CA ASN A 61 -6.62 5.45 10.11
C ASN A 61 -6.74 6.90 9.61
N ASP A 62 -5.63 7.52 9.26
CA ASP A 62 -5.57 8.92 8.83
C ASP A 62 -4.38 9.18 7.87
N ASN A 63 -4.25 10.44 7.45
CA ASN A 63 -3.18 10.89 6.55
C ASN A 63 -1.78 10.72 7.14
N GLU A 64 -1.64 10.84 8.46
CA GLU A 64 -0.36 10.76 9.14
C GLU A 64 0.12 9.30 9.19
N GLU A 65 -0.72 8.38 9.66
CA GLU A 65 -0.42 6.94 9.65
C GLU A 65 -0.18 6.42 8.22
N ALA A 66 -0.99 6.87 7.25
CA ALA A 66 -0.79 6.52 5.85
C ALA A 66 0.57 7.03 5.33
N GLY A 67 0.96 8.26 5.69
CA GLY A 67 2.25 8.84 5.32
C GLY A 67 3.43 8.05 5.89
N TYR A 68 3.36 7.67 7.17
CA TYR A 68 4.38 6.82 7.80
C TYR A 68 4.47 5.45 7.14
N PHE A 69 3.33 4.81 6.88
CA PHE A 69 3.28 3.50 6.24
C PHE A 69 3.84 3.54 4.79
N TYR A 70 3.49 4.58 4.03
CA TYR A 70 4.03 4.83 2.70
C TYR A 70 5.55 5.04 2.72
N HIS A 71 6.04 5.82 3.68
CA HIS A 71 7.47 6.06 3.83
C HIS A 71 8.23 4.76 4.11
N ASP A 72 7.75 3.95 5.05
CA ASP A 72 8.36 2.65 5.36
C ASP A 72 8.42 1.72 4.14
N LEU A 73 7.32 1.64 3.37
CA LEU A 73 7.28 0.84 2.15
C LEU A 73 8.28 1.34 1.10
N THR A 74 8.31 2.64 0.84
CA THR A 74 9.21 3.23 -0.18
C THR A 74 10.68 3.11 0.19
N GLN A 75 11.03 3.17 1.49
CA GLN A 75 12.40 2.93 1.96
C GLN A 75 12.90 1.52 1.63
N VAL A 76 12.02 0.52 1.63
CA VAL A 76 12.38 -0.88 1.38
C VAL A 76 12.25 -1.26 -0.10
N MET A 77 11.19 -0.79 -0.75
CA MET A 77 10.78 -1.23 -2.09
C MET A 77 11.14 -0.24 -3.21
N GLY A 78 11.55 0.98 -2.85
CA GLY A 78 11.62 2.10 -3.80
C GLY A 78 10.25 2.69 -4.10
N THR A 79 10.23 3.65 -5.02
CA THR A 79 9.03 4.45 -5.37
C THR A 79 8.30 3.95 -6.60
N ASP A 80 8.84 2.96 -7.32
CA ASP A 80 8.33 2.56 -8.63
C ASP A 80 6.96 1.89 -8.54
N HIS A 81 6.72 1.10 -7.49
CA HIS A 81 5.48 0.31 -7.33
C HIS A 81 4.70 0.64 -6.06
N VAL A 82 5.15 1.63 -5.29
CA VAL A 82 4.49 2.10 -4.07
C VAL A 82 3.88 3.47 -4.34
N LEU A 83 2.57 3.56 -4.18
CA LEU A 83 1.76 4.72 -4.55
C LEU A 83 1.08 5.30 -3.32
N PHE A 84 1.00 6.62 -3.25
CA PHE A 84 0.22 7.30 -2.23
C PHE A 84 -1.03 7.92 -2.87
N TYR A 85 -2.21 7.60 -2.34
CA TYR A 85 -3.47 8.18 -2.78
C TYR A 85 -4.00 9.16 -1.73
N PRO A 86 -3.69 10.47 -1.87
CA PRO A 86 -4.06 11.48 -0.88
C PRO A 86 -5.48 12.01 -1.07
N SER A 87 -5.95 12.76 -0.08
CA SER A 87 -7.08 13.69 -0.20
C SER A 87 -6.78 14.79 -1.22
N SER A 88 -7.76 15.20 -2.04
CA SER A 88 -7.64 16.39 -2.90
C SER A 88 -7.56 17.71 -2.12
N PHE A 89 -7.78 17.71 -0.80
CA PHE A 89 -7.83 18.89 0.07
C PHE A 89 -6.70 18.92 1.11
N LYS A 90 -6.22 20.12 1.46
CA LYS A 90 -5.09 20.34 2.38
C LYS A 90 -5.34 20.03 3.87
N ARG A 91 -6.57 20.18 4.37
CA ARG A 91 -6.87 20.09 5.83
C ARG A 91 -8.21 19.44 6.16
N ALA A 92 -9.26 19.82 5.43
CA ALA A 92 -10.55 19.14 5.44
C ALA A 92 -11.35 19.58 4.21
N VAL A 93 -12.16 18.68 3.65
CA VAL A 93 -13.10 18.96 2.55
C VAL A 93 -13.94 20.22 2.85
N LYS A 94 -14.30 20.41 4.12
CA LYS A 94 -15.12 21.52 4.63
C LYS A 94 -14.57 22.93 4.36
N TYR A 95 -13.25 23.09 4.14
CA TYR A 95 -12.64 24.40 3.85
C TYR A 95 -12.32 24.61 2.36
N GLY A 96 -12.60 23.63 1.50
CA GLY A 96 -12.59 23.77 0.04
C GLY A 96 -11.23 24.04 -0.63
N GLN A 97 -10.14 24.15 0.12
CA GLN A 97 -8.82 24.40 -0.45
C GLN A 97 -8.23 23.11 -1.05
N ARG A 98 -8.37 22.97 -2.36
CA ARG A 98 -7.73 21.90 -3.13
C ARG A 98 -6.22 22.07 -3.12
N ASP A 99 -5.51 20.96 -3.14
CA ASP A 99 -4.07 20.91 -3.29
C ASP A 99 -3.73 20.37 -4.69
N ALA A 100 -3.17 21.24 -5.54
CA ALA A 100 -2.79 20.86 -6.90
C ALA A 100 -1.76 19.71 -6.91
N ALA A 101 -0.88 19.62 -5.91
CA ALA A 101 0.06 18.52 -5.81
C ALA A 101 -0.65 17.19 -5.52
N ASN A 102 -1.67 17.21 -4.66
CA ASN A 102 -2.45 16.01 -4.37
C ASN A 102 -3.32 15.59 -5.56
N ASP A 103 -3.88 16.55 -6.30
CA ASP A 103 -4.63 16.26 -7.53
C ASP A 103 -3.73 15.58 -8.59
N ILE A 104 -2.45 15.98 -8.70
CA ILE A 104 -1.46 15.30 -9.55
C ILE A 104 -1.24 13.87 -9.08
N LEU A 105 -0.94 13.67 -7.79
CA LEU A 105 -0.69 12.33 -7.23
C LEU A 105 -1.89 11.40 -7.41
N ARG A 106 -3.11 11.88 -7.17
CA ARG A 106 -4.33 11.10 -7.40
C ARG A 106 -4.48 10.68 -8.86
N THR A 107 -4.22 11.61 -9.78
CA THR A 107 -4.31 11.34 -11.22
C THR A 107 -3.28 10.29 -11.64
N GLU A 108 -2.05 10.37 -11.11
CA GLU A 108 -1.01 9.36 -11.33
C GLU A 108 -1.45 7.97 -10.86
N VAL A 109 -1.97 7.86 -9.61
CA VAL A 109 -2.45 6.59 -9.07
C VAL A 109 -3.56 6.01 -9.94
N LEU A 110 -4.58 6.81 -10.27
CA LEU A 110 -5.70 6.34 -11.09
C LEU A 110 -5.25 5.93 -12.49
N THR A 111 -4.32 6.66 -13.10
CA THR A 111 -3.77 6.33 -14.42
C THR A 111 -3.03 4.99 -14.40
N ARG A 112 -2.21 4.74 -13.37
CA ARG A 112 -1.54 3.45 -13.21
C ARG A 112 -2.52 2.31 -12.94
N LEU A 113 -3.55 2.53 -12.12
CA LEU A 113 -4.59 1.52 -11.87
C LEU A 113 -5.38 1.18 -13.13
N SER A 114 -5.71 2.17 -13.97
CA SER A 114 -6.37 1.93 -15.26
C SER A 114 -5.49 1.09 -16.19
N ALA A 115 -4.20 1.40 -16.29
CA ALA A 115 -3.26 0.61 -17.10
C ALA A 115 -3.13 -0.84 -16.62
N ILE A 116 -3.14 -1.06 -15.30
CA ILE A 116 -3.12 -2.40 -14.70
C ILE A 116 -4.40 -3.18 -15.00
N ALA A 117 -5.56 -2.52 -15.02
CA ALA A 117 -6.81 -3.18 -15.37
C ALA A 117 -6.83 -3.69 -16.82
N GLU A 118 -6.05 -3.06 -17.70
CA GLU A 118 -5.90 -3.45 -19.11
C GLU A 118 -4.80 -4.52 -19.34
N ASP A 119 -3.82 -4.64 -18.44
CA ASP A 119 -2.72 -5.61 -18.53
C ASP A 119 -2.68 -6.60 -17.34
N PRO A 120 -3.15 -7.85 -17.54
CA PRO A 120 -3.10 -8.91 -16.51
C PRO A 120 -1.69 -9.32 -16.07
N GLN A 121 -0.63 -8.93 -16.79
CA GLN A 121 0.76 -9.20 -16.43
C GLN A 121 1.47 -7.99 -15.79
N ALA A 122 0.73 -6.89 -15.55
CA ALA A 122 1.29 -5.71 -14.92
C ALA A 122 1.90 -6.03 -13.56
N HIS A 123 2.97 -5.32 -13.22
CA HIS A 123 3.62 -5.50 -11.92
C HIS A 123 2.68 -5.11 -10.77
N PRO A 124 2.70 -5.85 -9.65
CA PRO A 124 1.91 -5.53 -8.47
C PRO A 124 2.16 -4.10 -8.01
N VAL A 125 1.08 -3.41 -7.62
CA VAL A 125 1.17 -2.06 -7.03
C VAL A 125 0.61 -2.06 -5.62
N TYR A 126 1.20 -1.22 -4.80
CA TYR A 126 0.92 -1.09 -3.38
C TYR A 126 0.44 0.34 -3.15
N VAL A 127 -0.88 0.52 -3.04
CA VAL A 127 -1.50 1.83 -2.85
C VAL A 127 -1.72 2.06 -1.36
N VAL A 128 -1.24 3.18 -0.85
CA VAL A 128 -1.41 3.59 0.55
C VAL A 128 -2.35 4.79 0.60
N THR A 129 -3.38 4.70 1.45
CA THR A 129 -4.42 5.71 1.57
C THR A 129 -5.09 5.67 2.96
N TYR A 130 -6.13 6.47 3.14
CA TYR A 130 -6.89 6.63 4.38
C TYR A 130 -8.36 6.98 4.06
N PRO A 131 -9.31 6.76 4.99
CA PRO A 131 -10.75 6.92 4.74
C PRO A 131 -11.14 8.24 4.07
N ASP A 132 -10.65 9.37 4.60
CA ASP A 132 -11.00 10.70 4.08
C ASP A 132 -10.56 10.95 2.63
N ALA A 133 -9.52 10.26 2.14
CA ALA A 133 -9.06 10.37 0.75
C ALA A 133 -9.94 9.57 -0.22
N LEU A 134 -10.55 8.49 0.26
CA LEU A 134 -11.42 7.60 -0.51
C LEU A 134 -12.87 8.10 -0.57
N SER A 135 -13.37 8.71 0.51
CA SER A 135 -14.77 9.11 0.64
C SER A 135 -15.10 10.49 0.04
N GLN A 136 -14.23 11.06 -0.79
CA GLN A 136 -14.45 12.38 -1.40
C GLN A 136 -15.42 12.25 -2.56
N LEU A 137 -16.57 12.91 -2.43
CA LEU A 137 -17.58 13.11 -3.48
C LEU A 137 -17.41 14.50 -4.11
#